data_AF-A0A7V3W214-F1
#
_entry.id   AF-A0A7V3W214-F1
#
_cell.length_a   1.000
_cell.length_b   1.000
_cell.length_c   1.000
_cell.angle_alpha   90.00
_cell.angle_beta   90.00
_cell.angle_gamma   90.00
#
_symmetry.space_group_name_H-M   'P 1'
#
loop_
_entity.id
_entity.type
_entity.pdbx_description
1 polymer ?
#
loop_
_entity_poly.entity_id
_entity_poly.type
_entity_poly.pdbx_seq_one_letter_code
_entity_poly.pdbx_strand_id
1 'polypeptide(L)'
;MSEMRESRQENFTPAYTKLSSSELKLRSREAFGLLSPCRLCPRQCRKQRLKGERGICQAGPVPEVSSFNLHFGEEPALSGWKGSGTIFFTHCNLRCVFCQNYPISHLGHGNETDAQGIAEMMLELQDDGAHNINLV
;
A
#
# COMPACT_ATOMS: atom_id res chain seq x y z
N MET A 1 22.51 -12.09 26.06
CA MET A 1 21.38 -12.38 25.15
C MET A 1 21.15 -11.28 24.09
N SER A 2 22.00 -10.25 23.98
CA SER A 2 21.87 -9.20 22.95
C SER A 2 22.80 -9.38 21.73
N GLU A 3 23.76 -10.30 21.76
CA GLU A 3 24.82 -10.38 20.74
C GLU A 3 24.57 -11.38 19.60
N MET A 4 23.41 -12.05 19.56
CA MET A 4 23.14 -13.13 18.59
C MET A 4 22.17 -12.76 17.45
N ARG A 5 21.88 -11.46 17.25
CA ARG A 5 20.87 -11.02 16.25
C ARG A 5 21.40 -10.19 15.07
N GLU A 6 22.69 -9.87 15.03
CA GLU A 6 23.23 -9.00 13.97
C GLU A 6 23.74 -9.71 12.70
N SER A 7 23.84 -11.05 12.68
CA SER A 7 24.63 -11.72 11.63
C SER A 7 23.85 -12.22 10.40
N ARG A 8 22.67 -11.67 10.05
CA ARG A 8 21.85 -12.21 8.93
C ARG A 8 21.62 -11.29 7.74
N GLN A 9 22.29 -10.15 7.65
CA GLN A 9 21.93 -9.11 6.67
C GLN A 9 23.06 -8.66 5.75
N GLU A 10 24.01 -9.53 5.37
CA GLU A 10 25.09 -9.09 4.49
C GLU A 10 24.80 -9.22 2.98
N ASN A 11 23.80 -10.00 2.53
CA ASN A 11 23.59 -10.26 1.08
C ASN A 11 22.14 -10.22 0.58
N PHE A 12 21.20 -9.60 1.29
CA PHE A 12 19.83 -9.47 0.77
C PHE A 12 19.74 -8.31 -0.21
N THR A 13 19.41 -8.61 -1.46
CA THR A 13 19.08 -7.61 -2.49
C THR A 13 17.61 -7.76 -2.89
N PRO A 14 16.77 -6.72 -2.71
CA PRO A 14 15.37 -6.78 -3.10
C PRO A 14 15.22 -7.09 -4.60
N ALA A 15 14.24 -7.93 -4.97
CA ALA A 15 14.08 -8.36 -6.35
C ALA A 15 13.84 -7.19 -7.33
N TYR A 16 13.22 -6.10 -6.86
CA TYR A 16 12.91 -4.94 -7.70
C TYR A 16 14.16 -4.17 -8.15
N THR A 17 15.28 -4.24 -7.42
CA THR A 17 16.52 -3.54 -7.82
C THR A 17 17.22 -4.22 -9.00
N LYS A 18 16.83 -5.47 -9.31
CA LYS A 18 17.33 -6.22 -10.48
C LYS A 18 16.56 -5.88 -11.76
N LEU A 19 15.47 -5.12 -11.68
CA LEU A 19 14.64 -4.78 -12.83
C LEU A 19 15.24 -3.56 -13.55
N SER A 20 15.30 -3.61 -14.88
CA SER A 20 15.65 -2.44 -15.67
C SER A 20 14.54 -1.38 -15.63
N SER A 21 14.88 -0.14 -15.92
CA SER A 21 13.87 0.93 -16.02
C SER A 21 12.81 0.65 -17.09
N SER A 22 13.14 -0.06 -18.16
CA SER A 22 12.17 -0.45 -19.19
C SER A 22 11.20 -1.51 -18.69
N GLU A 23 11.70 -2.52 -17.95
CA GLU A 23 10.89 -3.57 -17.35
C GLU A 23 9.93 -3.01 -16.28
N LEU A 24 10.42 -2.09 -15.42
CA LEU A 24 9.58 -1.40 -14.45
C LEU A 24 8.45 -0.61 -15.12
N LYS A 25 8.76 0.14 -16.19
CA LYS A 25 7.75 0.88 -16.96
C LYS A 25 6.74 -0.06 -17.63
N LEU A 26 7.18 -1.20 -18.14
CA LEU A 26 6.29 -2.20 -18.73
C LEU A 26 5.30 -2.73 -17.69
N ARG A 27 5.79 -3.23 -16.56
CA ARG A 27 4.95 -3.75 -15.47
C ARG A 27 4.00 -2.71 -14.90
N SER A 28 4.46 -1.47 -14.77
CA SER A 28 3.60 -0.35 -14.35
C SER A 28 2.43 -0.16 -15.32
N ARG A 29 2.69 -0.12 -16.64
CA ARG A 29 1.62 -0.01 -17.65
C ARG A 29 0.65 -1.19 -17.61
N GLU A 30 1.16 -2.42 -17.46
CA GLU A 30 0.31 -3.61 -17.33
C GLU A 30 -0.58 -3.54 -16.10
N ALA A 31 -0.03 -3.13 -14.94
CA ALA A 31 -0.78 -2.92 -13.71
C ALA A 31 -1.89 -1.87 -13.87
N PHE A 32 -1.59 -0.73 -14.51
CA PHE A 32 -2.61 0.28 -14.83
C PHE A 32 -3.70 -0.26 -15.77
N GLY A 33 -3.35 -1.15 -16.71
CA GLY A 33 -4.30 -1.82 -17.59
C GLY A 33 -5.33 -2.67 -16.84
N LEU A 34 -5.00 -3.19 -15.65
CA LEU A 34 -5.91 -3.99 -14.82
C LEU A 34 -7.06 -3.18 -14.21
N LEU A 35 -7.02 -1.85 -14.26
CA LEU A 35 -8.07 -0.98 -13.73
C LEU A 35 -9.34 -0.94 -14.61
N SER A 36 -9.24 -1.32 -15.90
CA SER A 36 -10.33 -1.20 -16.88
C SER A 36 -10.26 -2.30 -17.96
N PRO A 37 -11.07 -3.37 -17.89
CA PRO A 37 -12.08 -3.64 -16.87
C PRO A 37 -11.49 -4.19 -15.56
N CYS A 38 -11.85 -3.59 -14.43
CA CYS A 38 -11.33 -3.96 -13.11
C CYS A 38 -11.67 -5.41 -12.68
N ARG A 39 -10.62 -6.21 -12.43
CA ARG A 39 -10.72 -7.58 -11.90
C ARG A 39 -9.81 -7.83 -10.68
N LEU A 40 -9.34 -6.76 -10.04
CA LEU A 40 -8.34 -6.81 -8.95
C LEU A 40 -8.82 -7.45 -7.65
N CYS A 41 -10.11 -7.73 -7.50
CA CYS A 41 -10.65 -8.39 -6.31
C CYS A 41 -11.60 -9.53 -6.68
N PRO A 42 -11.92 -10.45 -5.73
CA PRO A 42 -12.79 -11.60 -6.00
C PRO A 42 -14.18 -11.26 -6.54
N ARG A 43 -14.64 -10.01 -6.39
CA ARG A 43 -15.92 -9.55 -6.93
C ARG A 43 -15.94 -9.39 -8.44
N GLN A 44 -14.77 -9.27 -9.08
CA GLN A 44 -14.62 -9.11 -10.53
C GLN A 44 -15.62 -8.11 -11.15
N CYS A 45 -15.70 -6.89 -10.60
CA CYS A 45 -16.76 -5.93 -10.94
C CYS A 45 -16.73 -5.41 -12.38
N ARG A 46 -15.62 -5.58 -13.11
CA ARG A 46 -15.38 -5.14 -14.49
C ARG A 46 -15.60 -3.65 -14.76
N LYS A 47 -15.63 -2.81 -13.71
CA LYS A 47 -15.77 -1.36 -13.85
C LYS A 47 -14.62 -0.75 -14.63
N GLN A 48 -14.94 0.26 -15.43
CA GLN A 48 -13.98 1.04 -16.20
C GLN A 48 -13.46 2.20 -15.34
N ARG A 49 -12.55 1.92 -14.39
CA ARG A 49 -12.08 2.92 -13.41
C ARG A 49 -11.43 4.13 -14.08
N LEU A 50 -10.71 3.90 -15.18
CA LEU A 50 -10.08 4.96 -15.98
C LEU A 50 -11.10 5.87 -16.68
N LYS A 51 -12.38 5.47 -16.73
CA LYS A 51 -13.50 6.29 -17.23
C LYS A 51 -14.35 6.87 -16.08
N GLY A 52 -13.86 6.80 -14.85
CA GLY A 52 -14.54 7.31 -13.65
C GLY A 52 -15.55 6.34 -13.03
N GLU A 53 -15.70 5.11 -13.54
CA GLU A 53 -16.63 4.16 -12.95
C GLU A 53 -16.13 3.61 -11.61
N ARG A 54 -17.00 3.65 -10.59
CA ARG A 54 -16.73 3.08 -9.26
C ARG A 54 -17.51 1.78 -9.04
N GLY A 55 -16.86 0.80 -8.43
CA GLY A 55 -17.48 -0.45 -7.99
C GLY A 55 -18.01 -0.34 -6.56
N ILE A 56 -18.45 -1.46 -5.98
CA ILE A 56 -18.87 -1.49 -4.56
C ILE A 56 -17.75 -1.05 -3.60
N CYS A 57 -16.48 -1.19 -3.98
CA CYS A 57 -15.37 -0.68 -3.19
C CYS A 57 -15.33 0.84 -3.12
N GLN A 58 -15.91 1.56 -4.09
CA GLN A 58 -15.82 3.03 -4.25
C GLN A 58 -14.45 3.60 -4.64
N ALA A 59 -13.38 2.80 -4.67
CA ALA A 59 -12.07 3.24 -5.17
C ALA A 59 -12.11 3.82 -6.60
N GLY A 60 -11.30 4.83 -6.88
CA GLY A 60 -11.08 5.45 -8.20
C GLY A 60 -9.87 4.88 -8.96
N PRO A 61 -9.39 5.60 -10.00
CA PRO A 61 -8.13 5.29 -10.68
C PRO A 61 -6.89 5.87 -9.98
N VAL A 62 -7.06 6.89 -9.14
CA VAL A 62 -6.03 7.49 -8.29
C VAL A 62 -6.23 6.96 -6.87
N PRO A 63 -5.17 6.52 -6.17
CA PRO A 63 -5.28 6.11 -4.78
C PRO A 63 -5.60 7.31 -3.88
N GLU A 64 -6.30 7.04 -2.79
CA GLU A 64 -6.65 8.02 -1.78
C GLU A 64 -6.01 7.57 -0.46
N VAL A 65 -5.20 8.42 0.16
CA VAL A 65 -4.48 8.13 1.41
C VAL A 65 -5.17 8.86 2.55
N SER A 66 -5.48 8.14 3.63
CA SER A 66 -6.06 8.69 4.84
C SER A 66 -4.99 9.25 5.79
N SER A 67 -3.94 8.47 6.01
CA SER A 67 -2.82 8.83 6.89
C SER A 67 -1.59 7.97 6.59
N PHE A 68 -0.42 8.45 7.00
CA PHE A 68 0.80 7.65 7.06
C PHE A 68 1.58 7.97 8.34
N ASN A 69 2.12 6.95 9.01
CA ASN A 69 2.86 7.11 10.26
C ASN A 69 3.60 5.82 10.66
N LEU A 70 4.54 5.94 11.60
CA LEU A 70 5.05 4.77 12.33
C LEU A 70 3.93 4.16 13.17
N HIS A 71 3.59 2.90 12.90
CA HIS A 71 2.57 2.15 13.59
C HIS A 71 3.19 1.04 14.44
N PHE A 72 2.95 1.11 15.75
CA PHE A 72 3.43 0.15 16.74
C PHE A 72 2.35 -0.86 17.16
N GLY A 73 1.15 -0.78 16.58
CA GLY A 73 0.02 -1.64 16.90
C GLY A 73 0.01 -2.99 16.18
N GLU A 74 0.83 -3.17 15.14
CA GLU A 74 1.01 -4.48 14.47
C GLU A 74 1.66 -5.51 15.41
N GLU A 75 1.56 -6.79 15.06
CA GLU A 75 2.24 -7.84 15.80
C GLU A 75 3.75 -7.55 15.94
N PRO A 76 4.38 -7.92 17.07
CA PRO A 76 5.79 -7.61 17.34
C PRO A 76 6.78 -8.06 16.25
N ALA A 77 6.43 -9.09 15.47
CA ALA A 77 7.26 -9.57 14.35
C ALA A 77 7.26 -8.61 13.15
N LEU A 78 6.26 -7.74 13.02
CA LEU A 78 6.12 -6.74 11.95
C LEU A 78 6.59 -5.36 12.43
N SER A 79 6.08 -4.92 13.59
CA SER A 79 6.37 -3.59 14.14
C SER A 79 7.75 -3.49 14.78
N GLY A 80 8.35 -4.60 15.21
CA GLY A 80 9.66 -4.62 15.86
C GLY A 80 9.77 -3.57 16.97
N TRP A 81 10.86 -2.80 16.99
CA TRP A 81 11.06 -1.72 17.95
C TRP A 81 11.09 -0.33 17.30
N LYS A 82 11.18 -0.25 15.97
CA LYS A 82 11.13 1.00 15.21
C LYS A 82 9.78 1.29 14.56
N GLY A 83 8.79 0.42 14.75
CA GLY A 83 7.46 0.56 14.15
C GLY A 83 7.40 0.07 12.71
N SER A 84 6.16 -0.18 12.27
CA SER A 84 5.81 -0.46 10.88
C SER A 84 5.47 0.87 10.20
N GLY A 85 6.14 1.23 9.11
CA GLY A 85 5.84 2.45 8.37
C GLY A 85 4.54 2.27 7.60
N THR A 86 3.40 2.60 8.19
CA THR A 86 2.09 2.28 7.64
C THR A 86 1.53 3.44 6.84
N ILE A 87 1.04 3.15 5.63
CA ILE A 87 0.25 4.04 4.79
C ILE A 87 -1.16 3.45 4.71
N PHE A 88 -2.13 4.16 5.28
CA PHE A 88 -3.55 3.78 5.27
C PHE A 88 -4.25 4.35 4.04
N PHE A 89 -4.73 3.47 3.16
CA PHE A 89 -5.56 3.81 2.02
C PHE A 89 -7.04 3.87 2.39
N THR A 90 -7.81 4.57 1.58
CA THR A 90 -9.27 4.54 1.69
C THR A 90 -9.87 3.46 0.77
N HIS A 91 -11.15 3.15 0.99
CA HIS A 91 -11.96 2.18 0.24
C HIS A 91 -11.62 0.71 0.52
N CYS A 92 -12.64 -0.16 0.51
CA CYS A 92 -12.45 -1.60 0.64
C CYS A 92 -13.45 -2.37 -0.24
N ASN A 93 -13.02 -3.46 -0.89
CA ASN A 93 -13.90 -4.35 -1.65
C ASN A 93 -14.80 -5.23 -0.75
N LEU A 94 -14.52 -5.25 0.55
CA LEU A 94 -15.37 -5.79 1.59
C LEU A 94 -16.27 -4.68 2.15
N ARG A 95 -17.33 -5.06 2.86
CA ARG A 95 -18.28 -4.14 3.51
C ARG A 95 -18.69 -4.70 4.87
N CYS A 96 -17.70 -4.94 5.72
CA CYS A 96 -17.89 -5.63 6.99
C CYS A 96 -18.78 -4.80 7.93
N VAL A 97 -19.78 -5.42 8.54
CA VAL A 97 -20.66 -4.76 9.54
C VAL A 97 -19.92 -4.39 10.83
N PHE A 98 -18.77 -5.02 11.07
CA PHE A 98 -17.87 -4.81 12.20
C PHE A 98 -16.53 -4.17 11.76
N CYS A 99 -16.53 -3.36 10.70
CA CYS A 99 -15.31 -2.76 10.16
C CYS A 99 -14.62 -1.84 11.19
N GLN A 100 -13.41 -2.19 11.62
CA GLN A 100 -12.60 -1.37 12.52
C GLN A 100 -12.17 -0.05 11.85
N ASN A 101 -11.89 -0.11 10.55
CA ASN A 101 -11.47 1.02 9.74
C ASN A 101 -12.65 1.69 9.01
N TYR A 102 -13.86 1.65 9.58
CA TYR A 102 -15.08 2.16 8.92
C TYR A 102 -14.94 3.57 8.32
N PRO A 103 -14.38 4.58 9.02
CA PRO A 103 -14.25 5.92 8.46
C PRO A 103 -13.46 5.96 7.15
N ILE A 104 -12.41 5.15 7.02
CA ILE A 104 -11.54 5.18 5.84
C ILE A 104 -11.98 4.16 4.78
N SER A 105 -12.37 2.96 5.19
CA SER A 105 -12.77 1.88 4.28
C SER A 105 -14.17 2.07 3.71
N HIS A 106 -15.10 2.66 4.48
CA HIS A 106 -16.48 2.83 4.07
C HIS A 106 -16.83 4.24 3.63
N LEU A 107 -16.38 5.26 4.37
CA LEU A 107 -16.71 6.67 4.09
C LEU A 107 -15.70 7.36 3.17
N GLY A 108 -14.55 6.72 2.88
CA GLY A 108 -13.57 7.28 1.96
C GLY A 108 -12.81 8.49 2.54
N HIS A 109 -12.62 8.55 3.86
CA HIS A 109 -11.91 9.66 4.48
C HIS A 109 -10.41 9.62 4.15
N GLY A 110 -9.99 10.41 3.15
CA GLY A 110 -8.61 10.57 2.73
C GLY A 110 -8.53 11.51 1.53
N ASN A 111 -7.32 11.69 1.00
CA ASN A 111 -7.04 12.61 -0.10
C ASN A 111 -6.41 11.85 -1.27
N GLU A 112 -6.81 12.20 -2.50
CA GLU A 112 -6.15 11.69 -3.70
C GLU A 112 -4.65 11.99 -3.61
N THR A 113 -3.84 10.95 -3.80
CA THR A 113 -2.38 11.01 -3.71
C THR A 113 -1.83 10.22 -4.89
N ASP A 114 -0.94 10.81 -5.67
CA ASP A 114 -0.35 10.12 -6.81
C ASP A 114 0.81 9.19 -6.41
N ALA A 115 1.39 8.51 -7.39
CA ALA A 115 2.49 7.59 -7.14
C ALA A 115 3.75 8.29 -6.59
N GLN A 116 3.96 9.57 -6.93
CA GLN A 116 5.09 10.33 -6.41
C GLN A 116 4.86 10.68 -4.95
N GLY A 117 3.68 11.18 -4.59
CA GLY A 117 3.33 11.49 -3.20
C GLY A 117 3.40 10.25 -2.30
N ILE A 118 2.95 9.08 -2.77
CA ILE A 118 3.10 7.82 -2.03
C ILE A 118 4.59 7.46 -1.86
N ALA A 119 5.42 7.64 -2.90
CA ALA A 119 6.85 7.35 -2.80
C ALA A 119 7.56 8.28 -1.80
N GLU A 120 7.18 9.56 -1.76
CA GLU A 120 7.68 10.53 -0.78
C GLU A 120 7.32 10.11 0.64
N MET A 121 6.08 9.68 0.90
CA MET A 121 5.67 9.13 2.20
C MET A 121 6.49 7.90 2.59
N MET A 122 6.78 7.00 1.64
CA MET A 122 7.62 5.82 1.90
C MET A 122 9.06 6.20 2.30
N LEU A 123 9.64 7.22 1.66
CA LEU A 123 10.98 7.71 1.97
C LEU A 123 11.00 8.43 3.34
N GLU A 124 9.98 9.23 3.65
CA GLU A 124 9.84 9.86 4.97
C GLU A 124 9.77 8.82 6.09
N LEU A 125 8.95 7.77 5.93
CA LEU A 125 8.87 6.66 6.88
C LEU A 125 10.19 5.89 7.00
N GLN A 126 10.94 5.77 5.91
CA GLN A 126 12.27 5.17 5.92
C GLN A 126 13.27 6.03 6.71
N ASP A 127 13.26 7.34 6.51
CA ASP A 127 14.12 8.30 7.22
C ASP A 127 13.79 8.35 8.71
N ASP A 128 12.52 8.20 9.06
CA ASP A 128 12.04 8.01 10.45
C ASP A 128 12.47 6.66 11.07
N GLY A 129 13.03 5.77 10.26
CA GLY A 129 13.63 4.51 10.71
C GLY A 129 12.68 3.33 10.76
N ALA A 130 11.53 3.38 10.08
CA ALA A 130 10.57 2.27 10.02
C ALA A 130 11.25 0.93 9.66
N HIS A 131 10.81 -0.16 10.28
CA HIS A 131 11.33 -1.49 9.94
C HIS A 131 10.89 -1.99 8.56
N ASN A 132 9.73 -1.53 8.11
CA ASN A 132 9.13 -1.90 6.85
C ASN A 132 8.17 -0.80 6.39
N ILE A 133 7.70 -0.90 5.15
CA ILE A 133 6.57 -0.13 4.64
C ILE A 133 5.37 -1.06 4.54
N ASN A 134 4.28 -0.69 5.22
CA ASN A 134 3.02 -1.44 5.25
C ASN A 134 1.93 -0.66 4.49
N LEU A 135 1.29 -1.32 3.53
CA LEU A 135 0.24 -0.73 2.70
C LEU A 135 -1.10 -1.31 3.15
N VAL A 136 -1.87 -0.52 3.90
CA VAL A 136 -3.09 -0.98 4.60
C VAL A 136 -4.34 -0.43 3.95
#